data_AF-A0A819RW59-F1
#
_entry.id   AF-A0A819RW59-F1
#
_cell.length_a   1.000
_cell.length_b   1.000
_cell.length_c   1.000
_cell.angle_alpha   90.00
_cell.angle_beta   90.00
_cell.angle_gamma   90.00
#
_symmetry.space_group_name_H-M   'P 1'
#
loop_
_entity.id
_entity.type
_entity.pdbx_description
1 polymer ?
#
loop_
_entity_poly.entity_id
_entity_poly.type
_entity_poly.pdbx_seq_one_letter_code
_entity_poly.pdbx_strand_id
1 'polypeptide(L)'
;TEKLSRIIQNSGCCLQDVLSSVESLIRYFERIRDDINFKSFYTKLLKESESLTDKPILARHRRPPKRYQSNSDSVEFSSCEEFYRQQYMESLEIAVNMLQNRFTQKNFKLLCNVEKFILYAGKNSLDDSNDYFQSIMDFCYGDIDVEKLKVEALMIVDFFQSVIKTNQMNIKQITKISTNCEIFNSCEVGLQQQNVHLVR
;
A
#
# COMPACT_ATOMS: atom_id res chain seq x y z
N THR A 1 5.94 -7.88 7.17
CA THR A 1 6.50 -7.37 5.90
C THR A 1 6.32 -8.37 4.76
N GLU A 2 6.69 -9.65 4.94
CA GLU A 2 6.57 -10.69 3.90
C GLU A 2 5.15 -10.85 3.32
N LYS A 3 4.13 -10.83 4.18
CA LYS A 3 2.72 -10.92 3.74
C LYS A 3 2.34 -9.80 2.76
N LEU A 4 2.73 -8.55 3.03
CA LEU A 4 2.48 -7.43 2.13
C LEU A 4 3.23 -7.60 0.81
N SER A 5 4.48 -8.07 0.86
CA SER A 5 5.27 -8.35 -0.34
C SER A 5 4.57 -9.37 -1.24
N ARG A 6 4.07 -10.48 -0.67
CA ARG A 6 3.34 -11.51 -1.41
C ARG A 6 2.05 -10.96 -2.03
N ILE A 7 1.34 -10.07 -1.33
CA ILE A 7 0.13 -9.44 -1.84
C ILE A 7 0.44 -8.54 -3.03
N ILE A 8 1.45 -7.66 -2.93
CA ILE A 8 1.84 -6.75 -4.01
C ILE A 8 2.35 -7.51 -5.25
N GLN A 9 3.04 -8.63 -5.05
CA GLN A 9 3.57 -9.45 -6.13
C GLN A 9 2.53 -10.36 -6.77
N ASN A 10 1.33 -10.47 -6.20
CA ASN A 10 0.26 -11.29 -6.76
C ASN A 10 -0.44 -10.55 -7.91
N SER A 11 -0.51 -11.19 -9.09
CA SER A 11 -1.14 -10.62 -10.29
C SER A 11 -2.65 -10.43 -10.17
N GLY A 12 -3.30 -11.13 -9.23
CA GLY A 12 -4.75 -10.98 -8.97
C GLY A 12 -5.09 -9.91 -7.92
N CYS A 13 -4.12 -9.13 -7.45
CA CYS A 13 -4.34 -8.15 -6.39
C CYS A 13 -4.81 -6.80 -6.94
N CYS A 14 -5.84 -6.23 -6.30
CA CYS A 14 -6.37 -4.91 -6.61
C CYS A 14 -5.69 -3.84 -5.74
N LEU A 15 -5.61 -2.58 -6.18
CA LEU A 15 -4.91 -1.55 -5.39
C LEU A 15 -5.65 -1.25 -4.08
N GLN A 16 -6.97 -1.44 -4.04
CA GLN A 16 -7.75 -1.40 -2.79
C GLN A 16 -7.25 -2.41 -1.75
N ASP A 17 -6.93 -3.64 -2.16
CA ASP A 17 -6.43 -4.67 -1.26
C ASP A 17 -5.01 -4.39 -0.80
N VAL A 18 -4.17 -3.85 -1.71
CA VAL A 18 -2.82 -3.38 -1.38
C VAL A 18 -2.89 -2.27 -0.33
N LEU A 19 -3.71 -1.24 -0.54
CA LEU A 19 -3.85 -0.11 0.38
C LEU A 19 -4.33 -0.56 1.77
N SER A 20 -5.37 -1.40 1.83
CA SER A 20 -5.87 -1.95 3.09
C SER A 20 -4.80 -2.76 3.84
N SER A 21 -3.99 -3.51 3.09
CA SER A 21 -2.87 -4.28 3.66
C SER A 21 -1.75 -3.39 4.18
N VAL A 22 -1.44 -2.29 3.48
CA VAL A 22 -0.46 -1.29 3.90
C VAL A 22 -0.93 -0.58 5.17
N GLU A 23 -2.18 -0.11 5.21
CA GLU A 23 -2.77 0.53 6.39
C GLU A 23 -2.73 -0.40 7.61
N SER A 24 -3.07 -1.68 7.41
CA SER A 24 -3.00 -2.70 8.46
C SER A 24 -1.57 -2.88 8.98
N LEU A 25 -0.57 -2.84 8.09
CA LEU A 25 0.84 -2.96 8.47
C LEU A 25 1.34 -1.71 9.21
N ILE A 26 0.91 -0.51 8.78
CA ILE A 26 1.24 0.75 9.46
C ILE A 26 0.66 0.73 10.88
N ARG A 27 -0.61 0.39 11.05
CA ARG A 27 -1.25 0.26 12.37
C ARG A 27 -0.56 -0.78 13.25
N TYR A 28 -0.07 -1.87 12.64
CA TYR A 28 0.72 -2.85 13.36
C TYR A 28 2.03 -2.26 13.88
N PHE A 29 2.77 -1.51 13.06
CA PHE A 29 4.00 -0.84 13.47
C PHE A 29 3.76 0.21 14.55
N GLU A 30 2.71 1.02 14.42
CA GLU A 30 2.31 1.99 15.44
C GLU A 30 1.99 1.31 16.78
N ARG A 31 1.32 0.16 16.75
CA ARG A 31 0.98 -0.61 17.96
C ARG A 31 2.20 -1.23 18.65
N ILE A 32 3.22 -1.65 17.90
CA ILE A 32 4.43 -2.21 18.50
C ILE A 32 5.44 -1.13 18.90
N ARG A 33 5.17 0.14 18.56
CA ARG A 33 5.94 1.32 18.95
C ARG A 33 5.62 1.76 20.39
N ASP A 34 5.70 0.81 21.32
CA ASP A 34 5.48 1.03 22.76
C ASP A 34 6.66 0.49 23.56
N ASP A 35 6.98 1.15 24.67
CA ASP A 35 8.08 0.75 25.56
C ASP A 35 7.90 -0.67 26.12
N ILE A 36 6.65 -1.11 26.32
CA ILE A 36 6.33 -2.47 26.79
C ILE A 36 6.72 -3.51 25.74
N ASN A 37 6.36 -3.25 24.48
CA ASN A 37 6.66 -4.13 23.36
C ASN A 37 8.17 -4.19 23.09
N PHE A 38 8.84 -3.03 23.18
CA PHE A 38 10.30 -2.96 23.11
C PHE A 38 10.97 -3.80 24.20
N LYS A 39 10.57 -3.66 25.48
CA LYS A 39 11.16 -4.44 26.57
C LYS A 39 10.98 -5.95 26.38
N SER A 40 9.79 -6.37 25.95
CA SER A 40 9.51 -7.78 25.64
C SER A 40 10.38 -8.29 24.48
N PHE A 41 10.57 -7.49 23.44
CA PHE A 41 11.43 -7.80 22.31
C PHE A 41 12.91 -7.88 22.72
N TYR A 42 13.41 -6.88 23.42
CA TYR A 42 14.80 -6.78 23.86
C TYR A 42 15.19 -7.93 24.80
N THR A 43 14.33 -8.25 25.77
CA THR A 43 14.58 -9.37 26.70
C THR A 43 14.58 -10.74 26.01
N LYS A 44 13.73 -10.95 25.00
CA LYS A 44 13.76 -12.18 24.19
C LYS A 44 15.05 -12.28 23.39
N LEU A 45 15.45 -11.20 22.72
CA LEU A 45 16.70 -11.17 21.96
C LEU A 45 17.92 -11.44 22.84
N LEU A 46 17.97 -10.83 24.03
CA LEU A 46 19.06 -11.10 24.97
C LEU A 46 19.15 -12.59 25.31
N LYS A 47 18.03 -13.22 25.68
CA LYS A 47 17.97 -14.66 25.99
C LYS A 47 18.40 -15.55 24.83
N GLU A 48 17.99 -15.22 23.60
CA GLU A 48 18.39 -15.98 22.41
C GLU A 48 19.89 -15.79 22.09
N SER A 49 20.40 -14.57 22.29
CA SER A 49 21.79 -14.21 22.01
C SER A 49 22.80 -14.69 23.04
N GLU A 50 22.36 -15.06 24.26
CA GLU A 50 23.24 -15.50 25.37
C GLU A 50 24.17 -16.66 24.98
N SER A 51 23.72 -17.52 24.06
CA SER A 51 24.50 -18.67 23.56
C SER A 51 25.32 -18.39 22.31
N LEU A 52 25.13 -17.23 21.67
CA LEU A 52 25.67 -16.92 20.35
C LEU A 52 26.74 -15.83 20.39
N THR A 53 26.62 -14.86 21.30
CA THR A 53 27.45 -13.64 21.32
C THR A 53 27.62 -13.07 22.72
N ASP A 54 28.69 -12.29 22.91
CA ASP A 54 28.92 -11.52 24.12
C ASP A 54 27.82 -10.47 24.36
N LYS A 55 27.71 -10.03 25.62
CA LYS A 55 26.73 -9.01 26.03
C LYS A 55 26.91 -7.71 25.23
N PRO A 56 25.82 -6.97 24.95
CA PRO A 56 25.90 -5.72 24.21
C PRO A 56 26.73 -4.68 24.96
N ILE A 57 27.64 -4.02 24.25
CA ILE A 57 28.50 -2.95 24.76
C ILE A 57 28.20 -1.69 23.95
N LEU A 58 28.04 -0.55 24.63
CA LEU A 58 27.89 0.74 23.97
C LEU A 58 29.12 1.05 23.12
N ALA A 59 28.90 1.44 21.86
CA ALA A 59 29.97 1.90 21.00
C ALA A 59 30.66 3.12 21.63
N ARG A 60 32.00 3.14 21.62
CA ARG A 60 32.78 4.24 22.20
C ARG A 60 32.41 5.56 21.53
N HIS A 61 31.90 6.51 22.30
CA HIS A 61 31.60 7.85 21.82
C HIS A 61 32.89 8.50 21.29
N ARG A 62 32.89 8.90 20.02
CA ARG A 62 34.02 9.60 19.39
C ARG A 62 33.86 11.08 19.66
N ARG A 63 34.82 11.66 20.38
CA ARG A 63 34.85 13.10 20.60
C ARG A 63 34.97 13.82 19.24
N PRO A 64 34.09 14.79 18.92
CA PRO A 64 34.20 15.52 17.67
C PRO A 64 35.52 16.31 17.63
N PRO A 65 36.12 16.53 16.44
CA PRO A 65 37.31 17.36 16.30
C PRO A 65 37.07 18.76 16.88
N LYS A 66 38.10 19.37 17.50
CA LYS A 66 37.99 20.68 18.19
C LYS A 66 37.33 21.79 17.36
N ARG A 67 37.48 21.75 16.03
CA ARG A 67 36.88 22.72 15.10
C ARG A 67 35.34 22.68 15.06
N TYR A 68 34.74 21.59 15.52
CA TYR A 68 33.30 21.34 15.56
C TYR A 68 32.77 21.22 17.00
N GLN A 69 33.56 21.55 18.02
CA GLN A 69 33.06 21.64 19.39
C GLN A 69 32.15 22.88 19.49
N SER A 70 30.87 22.70 19.17
CA SER A 70 29.80 23.58 19.63
C SER A 70 29.55 23.32 21.12
N ASN A 71 29.05 24.31 21.86
CA ASN A 71 28.65 24.18 23.27
C ASN A 71 27.37 23.35 23.47
N SER A 72 26.97 22.54 22.49
CA SER A 72 25.83 21.64 22.59
C SER A 72 26.27 20.33 23.22
N ASP A 73 25.60 19.93 24.29
CA ASP A 73 25.80 18.62 24.92
C ASP A 73 25.53 17.51 23.90
N SER A 74 26.49 16.61 23.72
CA SER A 74 26.29 15.39 22.93
C SER A 74 25.29 14.50 23.66
N VAL A 75 24.34 13.90 22.92
CA VAL A 75 23.41 12.91 23.48
C VAL A 75 24.23 11.70 23.94
N GLU A 76 24.47 11.62 25.24
CA GLU A 76 25.10 10.46 25.88
C GLU A 76 24.01 9.47 26.30
N PHE A 77 24.11 8.23 25.84
CA PHE A 77 23.21 7.16 26.28
C PHE A 77 23.73 6.56 27.58
N SER A 78 22.85 6.45 28.57
CA SER A 78 23.22 5.93 29.89
C SER A 78 23.31 4.40 29.90
N SER A 79 22.62 3.74 28.96
CA SER A 79 22.54 2.28 28.85
C SER A 79 22.50 1.79 27.40
N CYS A 80 23.04 0.59 27.15
CA CYS A 80 22.84 -0.15 25.89
C CYS A 80 21.35 -0.27 25.54
N GLU A 81 20.50 -0.48 26.54
CA GLU A 81 19.06 -0.62 26.34
C GLU A 81 18.43 0.67 25.80
N GLU A 82 18.84 1.84 26.30
CA GLU A 82 18.34 3.14 25.80
C GLU A 82 18.78 3.40 24.36
N PHE A 83 20.01 3.04 24.02
CA PHE A 83 20.54 3.15 22.67
C PHE A 83 19.77 2.28 21.68
N TYR A 84 19.55 1.00 22.01
CA TYR A 84 18.77 0.09 21.15
C TYR A 84 17.29 0.42 21.14
N ARG A 85 16.75 1.02 22.21
CA ARG A 85 15.39 1.54 22.24
C ARG A 85 15.21 2.63 21.20
N GLN A 86 16.12 3.59 21.15
CA GLN A 86 16.07 4.64 20.13
C GLN A 86 16.12 4.04 18.73
N GLN A 87 17.06 3.14 18.45
CA GLN A 87 17.16 2.50 17.14
C GLN A 87 15.91 1.71 16.76
N TYR A 88 15.30 1.01 17.72
CA TYR A 88 14.07 0.25 17.51
C TYR A 88 12.93 1.18 17.09
N MET A 89 12.72 2.28 17.82
CA MET A 89 11.67 3.25 17.50
C MET A 89 11.94 3.94 16.15
N GLU A 90 13.19 4.38 15.92
CA GLU A 90 13.61 5.02 14.68
C GLU A 90 13.40 4.10 13.48
N SER A 91 13.73 2.80 13.61
CA SER A 91 13.53 1.82 12.54
C SER A 91 12.05 1.65 12.18
N LEU A 92 11.16 1.64 13.18
CA LEU A 92 9.71 1.58 12.95
C LEU A 92 9.19 2.83 12.27
N GLU A 93 9.66 4.01 12.68
CA GLU A 93 9.26 5.29 12.09
C GLU A 93 9.73 5.41 10.65
N ILE A 94 10.98 5.04 10.37
CA ILE A 94 11.50 4.96 9.00
C ILE A 94 10.64 4.02 8.16
N ALA A 95 10.31 2.83 8.68
CA ALA A 95 9.47 1.87 7.96
C ALA A 95 8.07 2.42 7.65
N VAL A 96 7.41 3.06 8.62
CA VAL A 96 6.10 3.71 8.43
C VAL A 96 6.19 4.84 7.40
N ASN A 97 7.17 5.73 7.54
CA ASN A 97 7.38 6.85 6.62
C ASN A 97 7.65 6.36 5.19
N MET A 98 8.45 5.31 5.02
CA MET A 98 8.73 4.74 3.70
C MET A 98 7.48 4.14 3.05
N LEU A 99 6.63 3.46 3.83
CA LEU A 99 5.35 2.95 3.34
C LEU A 99 4.42 4.10 2.95
N GLN A 100 4.23 5.09 3.83
CA GLN A 100 3.38 6.25 3.55
C GLN A 100 3.86 7.01 2.31
N ASN A 101 5.16 7.30 2.22
CA ASN A 101 5.74 8.00 1.08
C ASN A 101 5.54 7.25 -0.23
N ARG A 102 5.67 5.91 -0.23
CA ARG A 102 5.49 5.09 -1.43
C ARG A 102 4.04 5.05 -1.90
N PHE A 103 3.08 4.89 -0.99
CA PHE A 103 1.67 4.72 -1.34
C PHE A 103 0.89 6.05 -1.44
N THR A 104 1.52 7.18 -1.08
CA THR A 104 0.95 8.53 -1.25
C THR A 104 1.52 9.26 -2.48
N GLN A 105 2.38 8.60 -3.27
CA GLN A 105 2.94 9.20 -4.50
C GLN A 105 1.83 9.57 -5.49
N LYS A 106 2.01 10.68 -6.21
CA LYS A 106 1.05 11.21 -7.19
C LYS A 106 0.60 10.14 -8.20
N ASN A 107 1.55 9.37 -8.74
CA ASN A 107 1.25 8.33 -9.74
C ASN A 107 0.44 7.17 -9.14
N PHE A 108 0.73 6.78 -7.90
CA PHE A 108 -0.05 5.75 -7.21
C PHE A 108 -1.48 6.23 -6.94
N LYS A 109 -1.63 7.49 -6.50
CA LYS A 109 -2.95 8.11 -6.30
C LYS A 109 -3.76 8.18 -7.60
N LEU A 110 -3.12 8.46 -8.73
CA LEU A 110 -3.77 8.40 -10.04
C LEU A 110 -4.30 6.99 -10.36
N LEU A 111 -3.49 5.95 -10.16
CA LEU A 111 -3.94 4.57 -10.37
C LEU A 111 -5.13 4.22 -9.48
N CYS A 112 -5.12 4.65 -8.22
CA CYS A 112 -6.26 4.49 -7.32
C CYS A 112 -7.51 5.26 -7.81
N ASN A 113 -7.34 6.44 -8.41
CA ASN A 113 -8.44 7.21 -8.98
C ASN A 113 -9.03 6.52 -10.22
N VAL A 114 -8.20 5.89 -11.06
CA VAL A 114 -8.66 5.07 -12.19
C VAL A 114 -9.45 3.87 -11.69
N GLU A 115 -8.95 3.15 -10.68
CA GLU A 115 -9.68 2.01 -10.08
C GLU A 115 -11.04 2.44 -9.50
N LYS A 116 -11.09 3.61 -8.83
CA LYS A 116 -12.33 4.20 -8.34
C LYS A 116 -13.29 4.56 -9.49
N PHE A 117 -12.78 5.18 -10.55
CA PHE A 117 -13.58 5.53 -11.72
C PHE A 117 -14.27 4.29 -12.31
N ILE A 118 -13.53 3.20 -12.54
CA ILE A 118 -14.09 1.95 -13.06
C ILE A 118 -15.13 1.35 -12.09
N LEU A 119 -14.88 1.43 -10.78
CA LEU A 119 -15.82 0.97 -9.77
C LEU A 119 -17.14 1.76 -9.79
N TYR A 120 -17.07 3.09 -9.91
CA TYR A 120 -18.25 3.97 -9.95
C TYR A 120 -18.97 3.90 -11.29
N ALA A 121 -18.25 3.72 -12.39
CA ALA A 121 -18.82 3.40 -13.69
C ALA A 121 -19.71 2.17 -13.60
N GLY A 122 -19.21 1.06 -13.05
CA GLY A 122 -19.99 -0.18 -12.86
C GLY A 122 -21.21 -0.05 -11.93
N LYS A 123 -21.28 0.99 -11.09
CA LYS A 123 -22.42 1.29 -10.21
C LYS A 123 -23.45 2.23 -10.83
N ASN A 124 -23.20 2.75 -12.03
CA ASN A 124 -23.96 3.85 -12.63
C ASN A 124 -24.03 5.10 -11.73
N SER A 125 -22.96 5.38 -10.99
CA SER A 125 -22.87 6.51 -10.06
C SER A 125 -21.71 7.43 -10.41
N LEU A 126 -21.51 7.64 -11.72
CA LEU A 126 -20.54 8.61 -12.20
C LEU A 126 -21.07 10.00 -11.92
N ASP A 127 -20.34 10.75 -11.11
CA ASP A 127 -20.65 12.14 -10.80
C ASP A 127 -19.44 12.97 -11.24
N ASP A 128 -19.68 13.85 -12.20
CA ASP A 128 -18.71 14.74 -12.85
C ASP A 128 -18.03 15.70 -11.85
N SER A 129 -18.63 15.89 -10.67
CA SER A 129 -18.09 16.74 -9.60
C SER A 129 -17.02 16.06 -8.74
N ASN A 130 -16.69 14.79 -8.99
CA ASN A 130 -15.74 14.06 -8.16
C ASN A 130 -14.27 14.36 -8.50
N ASP A 131 -13.49 14.61 -7.45
CA ASP A 131 -12.03 14.86 -7.49
C ASP A 131 -11.21 13.79 -8.25
N TYR A 132 -11.69 12.53 -8.30
CA TYR A 132 -10.98 11.45 -8.99
C TYR A 132 -11.02 11.61 -10.52
N PHE A 133 -12.12 12.11 -11.09
CA PHE A 133 -12.27 12.26 -12.53
C PHE A 133 -11.41 13.43 -13.02
N GLN A 134 -11.46 14.57 -12.32
CA GLN A 134 -10.60 15.71 -12.61
C GLN A 134 -9.12 15.33 -12.54
N SER A 135 -8.71 14.55 -11.54
CA SER A 135 -7.32 14.09 -11.41
C SER A 135 -6.85 13.23 -12.59
N ILE A 136 -7.73 12.45 -13.21
CA ILE A 136 -7.43 11.65 -14.41
C ILE A 136 -7.30 12.58 -15.62
N MET A 137 -8.23 13.52 -15.76
CA MET A 137 -8.24 14.49 -16.86
C MET A 137 -7.03 15.40 -16.86
N ASP A 138 -6.61 15.89 -15.70
CA ASP A 138 -5.41 16.72 -15.54
C ASP A 138 -4.13 15.96 -15.92
N PHE A 139 -4.10 14.63 -15.73
CA PHE A 139 -2.96 13.81 -16.08
C PHE A 139 -2.90 13.49 -17.58
N CYS A 140 -4.05 13.14 -18.17
CA CYS A 140 -4.15 12.72 -19.57
C CYS A 140 -4.53 13.88 -20.51
N TYR A 141 -4.14 15.11 -20.17
CA TYR A 141 -4.56 16.32 -20.87
C TYR A 141 -4.29 16.23 -22.38
N GLY A 142 -5.37 16.19 -23.17
CA GLY A 142 -5.31 16.11 -24.64
C GLY A 142 -5.28 14.70 -25.23
N ASP A 143 -5.01 13.67 -24.43
CA ASP A 143 -4.98 12.26 -24.89
C ASP A 143 -6.35 11.57 -24.79
N ILE A 144 -7.24 12.09 -23.95
CA ILE A 144 -8.56 11.50 -23.68
C ILE A 144 -9.68 12.41 -24.14
N ASP A 145 -10.56 11.86 -24.98
CA ASP A 145 -11.87 12.44 -25.27
C ASP A 145 -12.83 12.12 -24.12
N VAL A 146 -13.15 13.16 -23.34
CA VAL A 146 -13.97 13.08 -22.13
C VAL A 146 -15.36 12.54 -22.41
N GLU A 147 -15.99 13.04 -23.47
CA GLU A 147 -17.37 12.71 -23.79
C GLU A 147 -17.46 11.27 -24.27
N LYS A 148 -16.49 10.85 -25.09
CA LYS A 148 -16.38 9.45 -25.51
C LYS A 148 -16.13 8.52 -24.31
N LEU A 149 -15.24 8.89 -23.40
CA LEU A 149 -14.95 8.09 -22.20
C LEU A 149 -16.19 7.92 -21.31
N LYS A 150 -17.01 8.96 -21.14
CA LYS A 150 -18.27 8.87 -20.38
C LYS A 150 -19.25 7.90 -21.01
N VAL A 151 -19.43 7.96 -22.32
CA VAL A 151 -20.30 7.04 -23.06
C VAL A 151 -19.79 5.60 -22.91
N GLU A 152 -18.48 5.38 -23.07
CA GLU A 152 -17.86 4.07 -22.87
C GLU A 152 -18.02 3.55 -21.43
N ALA A 153 -17.92 4.42 -20.43
CA ALA A 153 -18.10 4.05 -19.04
C ALA A 153 -19.55 3.65 -18.71
N LEU A 154 -20.55 4.28 -19.34
CA LEU A 154 -21.96 3.88 -19.19
C LEU A 154 -22.23 2.50 -19.79
N MET A 155 -21.56 2.15 -20.89
CA MET A 155 -21.69 0.81 -21.50
C MET A 155 -21.22 -0.31 -20.57
N ILE A 156 -20.32 -0.04 -19.61
CA ILE A 156 -19.85 -1.02 -18.63
C ILE A 156 -21.01 -1.52 -17.76
N VAL A 157 -21.96 -0.66 -17.41
CA VAL A 157 -23.13 -1.01 -16.59
C VAL A 157 -24.01 -2.01 -17.35
N ASP A 158 -24.35 -1.69 -18.59
CA ASP A 158 -25.19 -2.54 -19.44
C ASP A 158 -24.52 -3.90 -19.69
N PHE A 159 -23.20 -3.88 -19.92
CA PHE A 159 -22.39 -5.08 -20.04
C PHE A 159 -22.46 -5.94 -18.77
N PHE A 160 -22.22 -5.36 -17.58
CA PHE A 160 -22.30 -6.11 -16.32
C PHE A 160 -23.68 -6.69 -16.06
N GLN A 161 -24.74 -5.93 -16.29
CA GLN A 161 -26.10 -6.42 -16.14
C GLN A 161 -26.40 -7.59 -17.09
N SER A 162 -25.90 -7.52 -18.33
CA SER A 162 -26.06 -8.59 -19.31
C SER A 162 -25.34 -9.87 -18.89
N VAL A 163 -24.07 -9.76 -18.46
CA VAL A 163 -23.26 -10.92 -18.03
C VAL A 163 -23.83 -11.55 -16.76
N ILE A 164 -24.22 -10.74 -15.76
CA ILE A 164 -24.81 -11.24 -14.52
C ILE A 164 -26.09 -12.04 -14.80
N LYS A 165 -26.95 -11.55 -15.70
CA LYS A 165 -28.18 -12.24 -16.10
C LYS A 165 -27.88 -13.53 -16.87
N THR A 166 -26.95 -13.48 -17.82
CA THR A 166 -26.60 -14.62 -18.69
C THR A 166 -25.97 -15.76 -17.90
N ASN A 167 -25.05 -15.43 -16.99
CA ASN A 167 -24.32 -16.41 -16.18
C ASN A 167 -24.99 -16.71 -14.83
N GLN A 168 -26.20 -16.18 -14.58
CA GLN A 168 -26.96 -16.36 -13.33
C GLN A 168 -26.13 -16.08 -12.06
N MET A 169 -25.30 -15.04 -12.09
CA MET A 169 -24.43 -14.69 -10.97
C MET A 169 -25.24 -14.11 -9.81
N ASN A 170 -24.96 -14.54 -8.58
CA ASN A 170 -25.62 -14.02 -7.38
C ASN A 170 -24.97 -12.73 -6.86
N ILE A 171 -24.85 -11.71 -7.72
CA ILE A 171 -24.23 -10.42 -7.39
C ILE A 171 -25.34 -9.37 -7.24
N LYS A 172 -25.53 -8.89 -6.01
CA LYS A 172 -26.54 -7.85 -5.68
C LYS A 172 -25.99 -6.43 -5.81
N GLN A 173 -24.71 -6.24 -5.49
CA GLN A 173 -24.06 -4.93 -5.54
C GLN A 173 -22.55 -5.10 -5.79
N ILE A 174 -22.02 -4.33 -6.71
CA ILE A 174 -20.59 -4.23 -6.97
C ILE A 174 -20.00 -3.30 -5.92
N THR A 175 -19.08 -3.78 -5.08
CA THR A 175 -18.42 -2.94 -4.05
C THR A 175 -16.90 -2.95 -4.15
N LYS A 176 -16.34 -3.94 -4.85
CA LYS A 176 -14.91 -4.12 -5.07
C LYS A 176 -14.61 -4.26 -6.56
N ILE A 177 -13.43 -3.82 -6.97
CA ILE A 177 -12.98 -4.00 -8.36
C ILE A 177 -12.76 -5.48 -8.69
N SER A 178 -12.40 -6.31 -7.69
CA SER A 178 -12.28 -7.76 -7.87
C SER A 178 -13.56 -8.39 -8.40
N THR A 179 -14.72 -7.90 -7.96
CA THR A 179 -16.04 -8.33 -8.46
C THR A 179 -16.22 -7.93 -9.93
N ASN A 180 -15.75 -6.75 -10.34
CA ASN A 180 -15.73 -6.38 -11.76
C ASN A 180 -14.86 -7.32 -12.58
N CYS A 181 -13.66 -7.64 -12.08
CA CYS A 181 -12.75 -8.59 -12.73
C CYS A 181 -13.36 -9.99 -12.85
N GLU A 182 -14.06 -10.47 -11.81
CA GLU A 182 -14.80 -11.75 -11.84
C GLU A 182 -15.88 -11.76 -12.92
N ILE A 183 -16.68 -10.68 -13.01
CA ILE A 183 -17.71 -10.54 -14.04
C ILE A 183 -17.07 -10.54 -15.44
N PHE A 184 -16.01 -9.76 -15.65
CA PHE A 184 -15.29 -9.72 -16.93
C PHE A 184 -14.71 -11.09 -17.33
N ASN A 185 -14.08 -11.79 -16.39
CA ASN A 185 -13.46 -13.10 -16.64
C ASN A 185 -14.49 -14.22 -16.87
N SER A 186 -15.74 -14.01 -16.47
CA SER A 186 -16.83 -14.97 -16.71
C SER A 186 -17.45 -14.88 -18.11
N CYS A 187 -17.07 -13.86 -18.90
CA CYS A 187 -17.51 -13.70 -20.28
C CYS A 187 -16.49 -14.32 -21.25
N GLU A 188 -16.95 -14.98 -22.31
CA GLU A 188 -16.07 -15.55 -23.36
C GLU A 188 -15.14 -14.50 -23.99
N VAL A 189 -15.57 -13.24 -24.06
CA VAL A 189 -14.76 -12.11 -24.55
C VAL A 189 -13.56 -11.82 -23.63
N GLY A 190 -13.72 -12.00 -22.31
CA GLY A 190 -12.63 -11.85 -21.33
C GLY A 190 -11.60 -12.99 -21.40
N LEU A 191 -12.06 -14.21 -21.71
CA LEU A 191 -11.20 -15.38 -21.90
C LEU A 191 -10.33 -15.27 -23.17
N GLN A 192 -10.82 -14.62 -24.23
CA GLN A 192 -10.05 -14.42 -25.46
C GLN A 192 -8.87 -13.47 -25.29
N GLN A 193 -8.97 -12.44 -24.43
CA GLN A 193 -7.88 -11.48 -24.20
C GLN A 193 -6.74 -12.02 -23.30
N GLN A 194 -7.02 -12.96 -22.39
CA GLN A 194 -5.97 -13.61 -21.59
C GLN A 194 -5.07 -14.52 -22.44
N ASN A 195 -5.60 -15.14 -23.49
CA ASN A 195 -4.84 -16.03 -24.37
C ASN A 195 -3.89 -15.31 -25.33
N VAL A 196 -4.08 -14.01 -25.57
CA VAL A 196 -3.17 -13.22 -26.44
C VAL A 196 -1.84 -12.92 -25.74
N HIS A 197 -1.80 -12.92 -24.40
CA HIS A 197 -0.57 -12.67 -23.63
C HIS A 197 0.28 -13.92 -23.32
N LEU A 198 -0.18 -15.11 -23.68
CA LEU A 198 0.60 -16.37 -23.57
C LEU A 198 1.27 -16.78 -24.89
N VAL A 199 1.11 -15.99 -25.96
CA VAL A 199 1.79 -16.18 -27.24
C VAL A 199 2.69 -14.98 -27.51
N ARG A 200 3.77 -14.85 -26.75
CA ARG A 200 4.99 -14.11 -27.12
C ARG A 200 6.15 -14.43 -26.18
#